data_AF-A0A968P5B4-F1
#
_entry.id   AF-A0A968P5B4-F1
#
_cell.length_a   1.000
_cell.length_b   1.000
_cell.length_c   1.000
_cell.angle_alpha   90.00
_cell.angle_beta   90.00
_cell.angle_gamma   90.00
#
_symmetry.space_group_name_H-M   'P 1'
#
loop_
_entity.id
_entity.type
_entity.pdbx_description
1 polymer ?
#
loop_
_entity_poly.entity_id
_entity_poly.type
_entity_poly.pdbx_seq_one_letter_code
_entity_poly.pdbx_strand_id
1 'polypeptide(L)'
;MLLEACEELLRRGVDAIAVTTNVQDLPLGNYAKHFAGEYPNPVGGVEAVISHLIVRNFRVPAAHAPLLNIKNLELEHPIVDARGAGEFASASGLACVLIGLHRAPRLQPGRPGAIVDAINRNNLLALVCPASCLGGLPVFDASLAGIPIIAVRENTTILDVTRPSLPLEGVIDASSYAEAAGILLAMRQGISLASVSRPMATLR
;
A
#
# COMPACT_ATOMS: atom_id res chain seq x y z
N MET A 1 21.57 3.60 -17.70
CA MET A 1 21.11 2.18 -17.78
C MET A 1 19.63 1.97 -17.46
N LEU A 2 19.11 2.11 -16.22
CA LEU A 2 17.70 1.81 -15.93
C LEU A 2 16.72 2.75 -16.66
N LEU A 3 16.88 4.07 -16.51
CA LEU A 3 15.99 5.05 -17.13
C LEU A 3 16.06 5.01 -18.66
N GLU A 4 17.26 4.85 -19.22
CA GLU A 4 17.46 4.65 -20.67
C GLU A 4 16.72 3.40 -21.19
N ALA A 5 16.75 2.29 -20.44
CA ALA A 5 15.99 1.08 -20.80
C ALA A 5 14.47 1.33 -20.74
N CYS A 6 14.00 2.11 -19.75
CA CYS A 6 12.60 2.52 -19.68
C CYS A 6 12.23 3.39 -20.89
N GLU A 7 13.06 4.37 -21.26
CA GLU A 7 12.86 5.21 -22.45
C GLU A 7 12.81 4.39 -23.74
N GLU A 8 13.68 3.39 -23.89
CA GLU A 8 13.66 2.47 -25.03
C GLU A 8 12.35 1.68 -25.09
N LEU A 9 11.88 1.12 -23.97
CA LEU A 9 10.60 0.42 -23.92
C LEU A 9 9.43 1.34 -24.28
N LEU A 10 9.41 2.57 -23.75
CA LEU A 10 8.39 3.57 -24.04
C LEU A 10 8.40 3.98 -25.51
N ARG A 11 9.59 4.13 -26.13
CA ARG A 11 9.71 4.37 -27.58
C ARG A 11 9.17 3.22 -28.42
N ARG A 12 9.14 2.00 -27.89
CA ARG A 12 8.50 0.83 -28.51
C ARG A 12 6.98 0.76 -28.27
N GLY A 13 6.40 1.73 -27.56
CA GLY A 13 4.96 1.86 -27.39
C GLY A 13 4.37 1.09 -26.21
N VAL A 14 5.17 0.63 -25.25
CA VAL A 14 4.60 0.08 -24.01
C VAL A 14 3.95 1.19 -23.18
N ASP A 15 2.87 0.87 -22.47
CA ASP A 15 2.13 1.80 -21.61
C ASP A 15 2.25 1.47 -20.11
N ALA A 16 3.05 0.47 -19.75
CA ALA A 16 3.39 0.06 -18.39
C ALA A 16 4.78 -0.60 -18.35
N ILE A 17 5.45 -0.55 -17.19
CA ILE A 17 6.81 -1.07 -17.01
C ILE A 17 6.89 -2.05 -15.84
N ALA A 18 7.26 -3.29 -16.12
CA ALA A 18 7.66 -4.26 -15.10
C ALA A 18 9.17 -4.20 -14.89
N VAL A 19 9.62 -4.20 -13.62
CA VAL A 19 11.05 -4.33 -13.30
C VAL A 19 11.27 -5.52 -12.39
N THR A 20 12.16 -6.41 -12.81
CA THR A 20 12.64 -7.48 -11.94
C THR A 20 14.00 -7.11 -11.37
N THR A 21 14.19 -7.30 -10.06
CA THR A 21 15.45 -6.95 -9.40
C THR A 21 16.15 -8.17 -8.84
N ASN A 22 17.48 -8.11 -8.75
CA ASN A 22 18.27 -9.09 -8.03
C ASN A 22 19.07 -8.35 -6.95
N VAL A 23 18.38 -7.96 -5.86
CA VAL A 23 19.01 -7.26 -4.74
C VAL A 23 19.87 -8.25 -3.96
N GLN A 24 21.17 -7.97 -3.89
CA GLN A 24 22.18 -8.84 -3.26
C GLN A 24 22.61 -8.30 -1.90
N ASP A 25 23.46 -9.07 -1.21
CA ASP A 25 24.13 -8.67 0.04
C ASP A 25 23.19 -8.34 1.21
N LEU A 26 21.97 -8.90 1.18
CA LEU A 26 21.01 -8.80 2.27
C LEU A 26 21.18 -9.96 3.27
N PRO A 27 21.18 -9.70 4.59
CA PRO A 27 21.34 -10.77 5.58
C PRO A 27 20.23 -11.82 5.51
N LEU A 28 20.59 -13.10 5.38
CA LEU A 28 19.63 -14.21 5.34
C LEU A 28 18.73 -14.27 6.58
N GLY A 29 19.26 -13.88 7.75
CA GLY A 29 18.48 -13.79 8.98
C GLY A 29 17.31 -12.79 8.90
N ASN A 30 17.43 -11.71 8.10
CA ASN A 30 16.34 -10.77 7.89
C ASN A 30 15.22 -11.38 7.03
N TYR A 31 15.57 -12.21 6.05
CA TYR A 31 14.58 -12.97 5.28
C TYR A 31 13.87 -14.01 6.16
N ALA A 32 14.60 -14.75 6.99
CA ALA A 32 14.01 -15.70 7.91
C ALA A 32 13.00 -15.02 8.85
N LYS A 33 13.36 -13.88 9.45
CA LYS A 33 12.45 -13.07 10.29
C LYS A 33 11.27 -12.50 9.50
N HIS A 34 11.47 -12.13 8.23
CA HIS A 34 10.38 -11.67 7.37
C HIS A 34 9.33 -12.77 7.17
N PHE A 35 9.76 -13.98 6.86
CA PHE A 35 8.88 -15.14 6.73
C PHE A 35 8.33 -15.65 8.08
N ALA A 36 8.92 -15.24 9.21
CA ALA A 36 8.32 -15.40 10.54
C ALA A 36 7.30 -14.29 10.89
N GLY A 37 7.14 -13.27 10.05
CA GLY A 37 6.23 -12.15 10.29
C GLY A 37 6.78 -11.06 11.22
N GLU A 38 8.08 -11.11 11.53
CA GLU A 38 8.76 -10.26 12.51
C GLU A 38 9.60 -9.14 11.87
N TYR A 39 9.74 -9.16 10.54
CA TYR A 39 10.56 -8.21 9.80
C TYR A 39 9.88 -7.78 8.49
N PRO A 40 10.05 -6.51 8.06
CA PRO A 40 9.61 -6.09 6.73
C PRO A 40 10.28 -6.91 5.62
N ASN A 41 9.72 -6.90 4.42
CA ASN A 41 10.38 -7.52 3.27
C ASN A 41 11.76 -6.84 3.07
N PRO A 42 12.89 -7.59 3.12
CA PRO A 42 14.22 -7.02 3.00
C PRO A 42 14.54 -6.39 1.64
N VAL A 43 13.91 -6.86 0.55
CA VAL A 43 14.10 -6.31 -0.80
C VAL A 43 13.13 -5.17 -1.10
N GLY A 44 11.92 -5.24 -0.54
CA GLY A 44 10.79 -4.40 -0.96
C GLY A 44 11.06 -2.90 -0.88
N GLY A 45 11.88 -2.44 0.07
CA GLY A 45 12.25 -1.03 0.18
C GLY A 45 13.03 -0.51 -1.03
N VAL A 46 14.03 -1.25 -1.50
CA VAL A 46 14.83 -0.89 -2.68
C VAL A 46 13.96 -0.93 -3.94
N GLU A 47 13.14 -1.97 -4.07
CA GLU A 47 12.25 -2.13 -5.22
C GLU A 47 11.15 -1.05 -5.28
N ALA A 48 10.61 -0.64 -4.13
CA ALA A 48 9.67 0.47 -4.02
C ALA A 48 10.30 1.78 -4.52
N VAL A 49 11.56 2.06 -4.16
CA VAL A 49 12.29 3.24 -4.67
C VAL A 49 12.44 3.17 -6.20
N ILE A 50 12.80 2.01 -6.75
CA ILE A 50 12.97 1.80 -8.19
C ILE A 50 11.66 2.05 -8.95
N SER A 51 10.58 1.39 -8.55
CA SER A 51 9.27 1.56 -9.21
C SER A 51 8.73 2.98 -9.05
N HIS A 52 8.89 3.60 -7.87
CA HIS A 52 8.52 5.00 -7.66
C HIS A 52 9.30 5.95 -8.57
N LEU A 53 10.61 5.73 -8.73
CA LEU A 53 11.45 6.52 -9.65
C LEU A 53 10.91 6.43 -11.09
N ILE A 54 10.53 5.25 -11.55
CA ILE A 54 9.99 5.04 -12.91
C ILE A 54 8.66 5.77 -13.07
N VAL A 55 7.71 5.58 -12.14
CA VAL A 55 6.40 6.27 -12.17
C VAL A 55 6.60 7.79 -12.16
N ARG A 56 7.51 8.30 -11.32
CA ARG A 56 7.78 9.74 -11.20
C ARG A 56 8.34 10.36 -12.48
N ASN A 57 9.25 9.67 -13.17
CA ASN A 57 9.88 10.20 -14.38
C ASN A 57 8.99 10.06 -15.62
N PHE A 58 8.34 8.90 -15.80
CA PHE A 58 7.67 8.57 -17.06
C PHE A 58 6.15 8.62 -17.00
N ARG A 59 5.57 8.71 -15.79
CA ARG A 59 4.11 8.74 -15.56
C ARG A 59 3.36 7.59 -16.23
N VAL A 60 3.98 6.41 -16.26
CA VAL A 60 3.33 5.15 -16.60
C VAL A 60 3.24 4.27 -15.36
N PRO A 61 2.24 3.37 -15.26
CA PRO A 61 2.23 2.34 -14.23
C PRO A 61 3.54 1.56 -14.24
N ALA A 62 4.13 1.39 -13.06
CA ALA A 62 5.27 0.51 -12.89
C ALA A 62 5.09 -0.38 -11.67
N ALA A 63 5.53 -1.63 -11.79
CA ALA A 63 5.53 -2.60 -10.72
C ALA A 63 6.89 -3.29 -10.67
N HIS A 64 7.27 -3.73 -9.46
CA HIS A 64 8.53 -4.39 -9.21
C HIS A 64 8.30 -5.79 -8.65
N ALA A 65 9.27 -6.67 -8.89
CA ALA A 65 9.32 -7.97 -8.25
C ALA A 65 10.77 -8.48 -8.16
N PRO A 66 11.08 -9.32 -7.17
CA PRO A 66 12.34 -10.05 -7.19
C PRO A 66 12.39 -10.97 -8.40
N LEU A 67 13.56 -10.99 -9.07
CA LEU A 67 13.85 -11.90 -10.18
C LEU A 67 13.81 -13.34 -9.68
N LEU A 68 14.39 -13.59 -8.52
CA LEU A 68 14.38 -14.88 -7.83
C LEU A 68 14.07 -14.67 -6.35
N ASN A 69 13.16 -15.47 -5.82
CA ASN A 69 12.88 -15.50 -4.39
C ASN A 69 13.89 -16.41 -3.69
N ILE A 70 14.42 -15.96 -2.56
CA ILE A 70 15.32 -16.77 -1.73
C ILE A 70 14.53 -17.91 -1.08
N LYS A 71 15.03 -19.15 -1.20
CA LYS A 71 14.41 -20.36 -0.64
C LYS A 71 15.25 -21.06 0.41
N ASN A 72 16.57 -20.92 0.33
CA ASN A 72 17.50 -21.57 1.25
C ASN A 72 17.65 -20.71 2.51
N LEU A 73 16.62 -20.74 3.36
CA LEU A 73 16.58 -20.00 4.62
C LEU A 73 16.54 -20.98 5.78
N GLU A 74 17.29 -20.66 6.83
CA GLU A 74 17.19 -21.33 8.13
C GLU A 74 15.95 -20.79 8.85
N LEU A 75 14.81 -21.42 8.59
CA LEU A 75 13.54 -21.10 9.24
C LEU A 75 13.45 -21.83 10.58
N GLU A 76 12.93 -21.15 11.60
CA GLU A 76 12.64 -21.77 12.91
C GLU A 76 11.53 -22.82 12.81
N HIS A 77 10.56 -22.61 11.91
CA HIS A 77 9.43 -23.51 11.68
C HIS A 77 9.19 -23.71 10.17
N PRO A 78 8.73 -24.89 9.71
CA PRO A 78 8.40 -25.14 8.30
C PRO A 78 7.19 -24.36 7.77
N ILE A 79 6.46 -23.66 8.65
CA ILE A 79 5.29 -22.86 8.29
C ILE A 79 5.68 -21.39 8.43
N VAL A 80 5.49 -20.63 7.35
CA VAL A 80 5.76 -19.19 7.31
C VAL A 80 4.50 -18.38 7.58
N ASP A 81 4.66 -17.11 7.93
CA ASP A 81 3.57 -16.14 8.07
C ASP A 81 2.75 -16.06 6.78
N ALA A 82 1.41 -16.06 6.93
CA ALA A 82 0.48 -16.06 5.81
C ALA A 82 0.67 -14.85 4.87
N ARG A 83 1.17 -13.71 5.37
CA ARG A 83 1.46 -12.51 4.58
C ARG A 83 2.65 -12.72 3.63
N GLY A 84 3.61 -13.56 3.99
CA GLY A 84 4.78 -13.91 3.17
C GLY A 84 4.62 -15.21 2.37
N ALA A 85 3.56 -15.99 2.61
CA ALA A 85 3.40 -17.33 2.04
C ALA A 85 3.41 -17.34 0.49
N GLY A 86 2.78 -16.36 -0.16
CA GLY A 86 2.77 -16.27 -1.63
C GLY A 86 4.15 -16.01 -2.24
N GLU A 87 4.94 -15.15 -1.59
CA GLU A 87 6.35 -14.90 -1.95
C GLU A 87 7.19 -16.16 -1.70
N PHE A 88 6.98 -16.83 -0.56
CA PHE A 88 7.69 -18.05 -0.21
C PHE A 88 7.34 -19.25 -1.11
N ALA A 89 6.12 -19.33 -1.63
CA ALA A 89 5.71 -20.42 -2.53
C ALA A 89 6.15 -20.20 -4.00
N SER A 90 6.41 -18.95 -4.41
CA SER A 90 6.72 -18.61 -5.81
C SER A 90 8.22 -18.56 -6.08
N ALA A 91 8.65 -18.94 -7.29
CA ALA A 91 10.06 -18.81 -7.69
C ALA A 91 10.47 -17.36 -7.99
N SER A 92 9.51 -16.56 -8.48
CA SER A 92 9.67 -15.16 -8.89
C SER A 92 8.32 -14.45 -8.82
N GLY A 93 8.33 -13.14 -8.63
CA GLY A 93 7.14 -12.30 -8.74
C GLY A 93 6.83 -11.80 -10.16
N LEU A 94 7.67 -12.13 -11.17
CA LEU A 94 7.55 -11.56 -12.53
C LEU A 94 6.17 -11.80 -13.17
N ALA A 95 5.64 -13.02 -13.10
CA ALA A 95 4.34 -13.34 -13.68
C ALA A 95 3.22 -12.49 -13.03
N CYS A 96 3.27 -12.33 -11.70
CA CYS A 96 2.28 -11.55 -10.95
C CYS A 96 2.27 -10.08 -11.37
N VAL A 97 3.45 -9.46 -11.51
CA VAL A 97 3.52 -8.05 -11.92
C VAL A 97 3.10 -7.84 -13.36
N LEU A 98 3.40 -8.75 -14.28
CA LEU A 98 2.92 -8.66 -15.66
C LEU A 98 1.39 -8.77 -15.75
N ILE A 99 0.79 -9.71 -15.00
CA ILE A 99 -0.67 -9.86 -14.93
C ILE A 99 -1.32 -8.60 -14.34
N GLY A 100 -0.74 -8.04 -13.28
CA GLY A 100 -1.23 -6.81 -12.65
C GLY A 100 -1.14 -5.61 -13.59
N LEU A 101 0.02 -5.41 -14.23
CA LEU A 101 0.26 -4.28 -15.14
C LEU A 101 -0.61 -4.33 -16.40
N HIS A 102 -0.91 -5.52 -16.93
CA HIS A 102 -1.83 -5.67 -18.05
C HIS A 102 -3.23 -5.09 -17.77
N ARG A 103 -3.62 -5.01 -16.50
CA ARG A 103 -4.91 -4.45 -16.05
C ARG A 103 -4.77 -3.12 -15.31
N ALA A 104 -3.56 -2.58 -15.21
CA ALA A 104 -3.32 -1.38 -14.41
C ALA A 104 -3.98 -0.16 -15.07
N PRO A 105 -4.66 0.71 -14.29
CA PRO A 105 -5.21 1.94 -14.83
C PRO A 105 -4.07 2.85 -15.33
N ARG A 106 -4.27 3.49 -16.48
CA ARG A 106 -3.29 4.43 -17.02
C ARG A 106 -3.30 5.72 -16.23
N LEU A 107 -2.11 6.22 -15.90
CA LEU A 107 -1.95 7.53 -15.27
C LEU A 107 -2.14 8.60 -16.34
N GLN A 108 -3.02 9.55 -16.08
CA GLN A 108 -3.20 10.71 -16.95
C GLN A 108 -2.92 12.00 -16.16
N PRO A 109 -2.24 12.99 -16.76
CA PRO A 109 -2.20 14.33 -16.19
C PRO A 109 -3.63 14.81 -15.96
N GLY A 110 -3.93 15.27 -14.74
CA GLY A 110 -5.29 15.57 -14.32
C GLY A 110 -5.98 16.54 -15.28
N ARG A 111 -7.03 16.07 -15.98
CA ARG A 111 -8.01 16.97 -16.57
C ARG A 111 -8.99 17.37 -15.47
N PRO A 112 -9.19 18.67 -15.20
CA PRO A 112 -10.29 19.08 -14.34
C PRO A 112 -11.59 18.74 -15.06
N GLY A 113 -12.31 17.73 -14.59
CA GLY A 113 -13.65 17.42 -15.09
C GLY A 113 -13.97 15.93 -15.11
N ALA A 114 -15.07 15.61 -14.43
CA ALA A 114 -15.81 14.35 -14.42
C ALA A 114 -15.18 13.17 -13.63
N ILE A 115 -15.72 12.96 -12.43
CA ILE A 115 -15.54 11.80 -11.51
C ILE A 115 -15.84 10.44 -12.18
N VAL A 116 -16.48 10.44 -13.36
CA VAL A 116 -17.05 9.26 -14.01
C VAL A 116 -16.05 8.41 -14.79
N ASP A 117 -15.00 9.01 -15.37
CA ASP A 117 -14.08 8.29 -16.28
C ASP A 117 -12.69 8.02 -15.65
N ALA A 118 -12.42 8.59 -14.48
CA ALA A 118 -11.13 8.46 -13.80
C ALA A 118 -11.28 8.46 -12.28
N ILE A 119 -10.45 7.66 -11.61
CA ILE A 119 -10.33 7.66 -10.15
C ILE A 119 -9.30 8.72 -9.76
N ASN A 120 -9.74 9.69 -8.95
CA ASN A 120 -8.88 10.70 -8.33
C ASN A 120 -9.28 10.90 -6.86
N ARG A 121 -8.63 11.85 -6.16
CA ARG A 121 -8.89 12.11 -4.74
C ARG A 121 -10.36 12.41 -4.41
N ASN A 122 -11.11 13.00 -5.35
CA ASN A 122 -12.53 13.32 -5.17
C ASN A 122 -13.43 12.08 -5.22
N ASN A 123 -12.89 10.92 -5.65
CA ASN A 123 -13.56 9.62 -5.60
C ASN A 123 -13.30 8.88 -4.27
N LEU A 124 -12.44 9.41 -3.39
CA LEU A 124 -12.09 8.76 -2.13
C LEU A 124 -13.08 9.13 -1.03
N LEU A 125 -13.69 8.13 -0.41
CA LEU A 125 -14.58 8.31 0.74
C LEU A 125 -13.79 8.50 2.05
N ALA A 126 -12.76 7.69 2.25
CA ALA A 126 -11.89 7.71 3.42
C ALA A 126 -10.59 6.95 3.11
N LEU A 127 -9.55 7.21 3.89
CA LEU A 127 -8.31 6.42 3.91
C LEU A 127 -8.34 5.45 5.09
N VAL A 128 -8.06 4.17 4.89
CA VAL A 128 -7.91 3.19 5.98
C VAL A 128 -6.44 2.81 6.12
N CYS A 129 -5.89 2.94 7.32
CA CYS A 129 -4.50 2.58 7.60
C CYS A 129 -4.31 2.09 9.05
N PRO A 130 -3.23 1.34 9.33
CA PRO A 130 -2.87 0.98 10.70
C PRO A 130 -2.68 2.21 11.59
N ALA A 131 -3.15 2.17 12.84
CA ALA A 131 -3.04 3.29 13.78
C ALA A 131 -1.58 3.64 14.17
N SER A 132 -0.65 2.70 13.95
CA SER A 132 0.79 2.86 14.18
C SER A 132 1.57 3.42 12.97
N CYS A 133 0.91 3.64 11.83
CA CYS A 133 1.54 4.01 10.55
C CYS A 133 0.87 5.25 9.92
N LEU A 134 0.74 6.33 10.67
CA LEU A 134 0.08 7.56 10.20
C LEU A 134 1.03 8.55 9.49
N GLY A 135 2.31 8.20 9.33
CA GLY A 135 3.34 9.09 8.75
C GLY A 135 3.47 9.04 7.23
N GLY A 136 2.59 8.34 6.52
CA GLY A 136 2.69 8.16 5.06
C GLY A 136 2.17 9.35 4.26
N LEU A 137 2.71 9.57 3.05
CA LEU A 137 2.21 10.59 2.11
C LEU A 137 0.69 10.52 1.88
N PRO A 138 0.05 9.33 1.72
CA PRO A 138 -1.39 9.27 1.55
C PRO A 138 -2.18 9.82 2.75
N VAL A 139 -1.64 9.69 3.97
CA VAL A 139 -2.29 10.18 5.19
C VAL A 139 -2.26 11.70 5.23
N PHE A 140 -1.11 12.31 4.93
CA PHE A 140 -0.99 13.76 4.85
C PHE A 140 -1.85 14.36 3.72
N ASP A 141 -1.84 13.75 2.54
CA ASP A 141 -2.68 14.18 1.43
C ASP A 141 -4.18 14.08 1.76
N ALA A 142 -4.60 13.01 2.45
CA ALA A 142 -5.97 12.85 2.91
C ALA A 142 -6.35 13.93 3.94
N SER A 143 -5.49 14.17 4.93
CA SER A 143 -5.70 15.19 5.96
C SER A 143 -5.83 16.60 5.37
N LEU A 144 -4.92 16.98 4.46
CA LEU A 144 -4.96 18.26 3.77
C LEU A 144 -6.21 18.43 2.88
N ALA A 145 -6.72 17.33 2.32
CA ALA A 145 -7.93 17.32 1.51
C ALA A 145 -9.23 17.21 2.31
N GLY A 146 -9.16 17.11 3.65
CA GLY A 146 -10.32 16.88 4.50
C GLY A 146 -10.97 15.50 4.31
N ILE A 147 -10.23 14.54 3.75
CA ILE A 147 -10.68 13.15 3.59
C ILE A 147 -10.51 12.44 4.94
N PRO A 148 -11.56 11.82 5.50
CA PRO A 148 -11.48 11.10 6.77
C PRO A 148 -10.42 9.99 6.76
N ILE A 149 -9.68 9.87 7.87
CA ILE A 149 -8.69 8.81 8.07
C ILE A 149 -9.23 7.84 9.11
N ILE A 150 -9.35 6.56 8.78
CA ILE A 150 -9.77 5.50 9.68
C ILE A 150 -8.52 4.73 10.13
N ALA A 151 -8.14 4.93 11.39
CA ALA A 151 -6.96 4.34 12.00
C ALA A 151 -7.32 3.03 12.71
N VAL A 152 -6.83 1.90 12.20
CA VAL A 152 -7.16 0.56 12.71
C VAL A 152 -6.15 0.13 13.78
N ARG A 153 -6.61 -0.15 15.00
CA ARG A 153 -5.76 -0.46 16.16
C ARG A 153 -5.25 -1.91 16.19
N GLU A 154 -6.03 -2.90 15.74
CA GLU A 154 -5.60 -4.30 15.78
C GLU A 154 -4.40 -4.59 14.88
N ASN A 155 -4.19 -3.80 13.81
CA ASN A 155 -3.04 -3.96 12.95
C ASN A 155 -1.85 -3.16 13.49
N THR A 156 -1.00 -3.84 14.25
CA THR A 156 0.25 -3.27 14.73
C THR A 156 1.34 -3.42 13.67
N THR A 157 2.20 -2.41 13.57
CA THR A 157 3.32 -2.39 12.63
C THR A 157 4.62 -2.17 13.39
N ILE A 158 5.75 -2.32 12.72
CA ILE A 158 7.06 -1.98 13.29
C ILE A 158 7.29 -0.46 13.44
N LEU A 159 6.37 0.36 12.92
CA LEU A 159 6.43 1.81 13.03
C LEU A 159 5.71 2.26 14.30
N ASP A 160 6.08 3.45 14.79
CA ASP A 160 5.43 4.09 15.93
C ASP A 160 5.08 5.55 15.59
N VAL A 161 4.41 5.73 14.45
CA VAL A 161 3.93 7.04 14.00
C VAL A 161 2.44 7.11 14.23
N THR A 162 2.07 7.52 15.45
CA THR A 162 0.70 7.50 15.96
C THR A 162 0.09 8.91 15.96
N ARG A 163 -1.24 8.99 16.18
CA ARG A 163 -1.97 10.27 16.17
C ARG A 163 -1.36 11.33 17.11
N PRO A 164 -0.96 11.03 18.37
CA PRO A 164 -0.36 12.02 19.25
C PRO A 164 0.96 12.62 18.72
N SER A 165 1.66 11.91 17.82
CA SER A 165 2.92 12.37 17.24
C SER A 165 2.75 13.32 16.05
N LEU A 166 1.52 13.52 15.56
CA LEU A 166 1.24 14.28 14.34
C LEU A 166 0.07 15.26 14.52
N PRO A 167 0.08 16.42 13.84
CA PRO A 167 -1.03 17.37 13.85
C PRO A 167 -2.16 16.93 12.90
N LEU A 168 -2.71 15.72 13.10
CA LEU A 168 -3.77 15.17 12.26
C LEU A 168 -5.16 15.45 12.86
N GLU A 169 -6.01 16.09 12.06
CA GLU A 169 -7.44 16.26 12.34
C GLU A 169 -8.27 15.19 11.61
N GLY A 170 -9.49 14.92 12.08
CA GLY A 170 -10.42 14.03 11.39
C GLY A 170 -10.06 12.54 11.38
N VAL A 171 -9.14 12.10 12.26
CA VAL A 171 -8.82 10.68 12.44
C VAL A 171 -9.91 10.00 13.27
N ILE A 172 -10.47 8.92 12.74
CA ILE A 172 -11.47 8.06 13.36
C ILE A 172 -10.78 6.76 13.77
N ASP A 173 -10.83 6.43 15.05
CA ASP A 173 -10.27 5.19 15.55
C ASP A 173 -11.22 4.01 15.30
N ALA A 174 -10.68 2.91 14.79
CA ALA A 174 -11.36 1.63 14.68
C ALA A 174 -10.55 0.56 15.44
N SER A 175 -11.21 -0.28 16.21
CA SER A 175 -10.59 -1.44 16.87
C SER A 175 -10.10 -2.47 15.86
N SER A 176 -10.87 -2.70 14.80
CA SER A 176 -10.63 -3.75 13.80
C SER A 176 -10.96 -3.33 12.37
N TYR A 177 -10.51 -4.11 11.39
CA TYR A 177 -10.91 -3.93 9.99
C TYR A 177 -12.42 -4.18 9.78
N ALA A 178 -13.03 -5.04 10.59
CA ALA A 178 -14.47 -5.24 10.57
C ALA A 178 -15.21 -3.97 11.01
N GLU A 179 -14.73 -3.30 12.07
CA GLU A 179 -15.27 -2.01 12.50
C GLU A 179 -15.02 -0.92 11.45
N ALA A 180 -13.80 -0.86 10.87
CA ALA A 180 -13.49 0.07 9.79
C ALA A 180 -14.44 -0.11 8.59
N ALA A 181 -14.76 -1.35 8.21
CA ALA A 181 -15.74 -1.64 7.17
C ALA A 181 -17.15 -1.15 7.55
N GLY A 182 -17.55 -1.29 8.81
CA GLY A 182 -18.81 -0.73 9.33
C GLY A 182 -18.86 0.79 9.27
N ILE A 183 -17.76 1.47 9.62
CA ILE A 183 -17.63 2.93 9.50
C ILE A 183 -17.75 3.36 8.04
N LEU A 184 -17.04 2.70 7.12
CA LEU A 184 -17.12 2.96 5.68
C LEU A 184 -18.55 2.77 5.15
N LEU A 185 -19.23 1.71 5.60
CA LEU A 185 -20.62 1.45 5.22
C LEU A 185 -21.56 2.55 5.71
N ALA A 186 -21.42 2.98 6.97
CA ALA A 186 -22.22 4.06 7.54
C ALA A 186 -21.99 5.37 6.77
N MET A 187 -20.73 5.73 6.50
CA MET A 187 -20.37 6.90 5.69
C MET A 187 -20.99 6.84 4.29
N ARG A 188 -20.87 5.70 3.60
CA ARG A 188 -21.43 5.50 2.26
C ARG A 188 -22.95 5.68 2.23
N GLN A 189 -23.65 5.34 3.30
CA GLN A 189 -25.11 5.44 3.41
C GLN A 189 -25.59 6.74 4.06
N GLY A 190 -24.69 7.67 4.41
CA GLY A 190 -25.06 8.91 5.11
C GLY A 190 -25.57 8.68 6.54
N ILE A 191 -25.21 7.56 7.16
CA ILE A 191 -25.57 7.21 8.54
C ILE A 191 -24.54 7.85 9.48
N SER A 192 -25.03 8.64 10.44
CA SER A 192 -24.18 9.22 11.48
C SER A 192 -23.56 8.14 12.35
N LEU A 193 -22.23 8.17 12.54
CA LEU A 193 -21.52 7.21 13.40
C LEU A 193 -22.05 7.24 14.85
N ALA A 194 -22.44 8.41 15.35
CA ALA A 194 -23.03 8.55 16.68
C ALA A 194 -24.36 7.79 16.85
N SER A 195 -25.08 7.50 15.76
CA SER A 195 -26.34 6.75 15.81
C SER A 195 -26.14 5.23 15.97
N VAL A 196 -24.97 4.73 15.55
CA VAL A 196 -24.61 3.30 15.61
C VAL A 196 -23.70 2.96 16.79
N SER A 197 -23.21 3.97 17.51
CA SER A 197 -22.46 3.80 18.76
C SER A 197 -23.37 3.82 20.00
N ARG A 198 -22.90 3.25 21.10
CA ARG A 198 -23.59 3.30 22.40
C ARG A 198 -22.64 3.77 23.52
N PRO A 199 -23.16 4.55 24.49
CA PRO A 199 -24.52 5.09 24.56
C PRO A 199 -24.77 6.21 23.54
N MET A 200 -26.02 6.42 23.14
CA MET A 200 -26.37 7.56 22.28
C MET A 200 -26.27 8.86 23.10
N ALA A 201 -25.77 9.93 22.48
CA ALA A 201 -25.74 11.24 23.12
C ALA A 201 -27.17 11.75 23.35
N THR A 202 -27.45 12.23 24.57
CA THR A 202 -28.72 12.92 24.86
C THR A 202 -28.74 14.27 24.15
N LEU A 203 -29.72 14.49 23.28
CA LEU A 203 -29.99 15.81 22.73
C LEU A 203 -30.51 16.70 23.88
N ARG A 204 -29.77 17.76 24.22
CA ARG A 204 -30.18 18.80 25.16
C ARG A 204 -30.34 20.12 24.42
#